data_AF-A0A0G0H4M9-F1
#
_entry.id   AF-A0A0G0H4M9-F1
#
_cell.length_a   1.000
_cell.length_b   1.000
_cell.length_c   1.000
_cell.angle_alpha   90.00
_cell.angle_beta   90.00
_cell.angle_gamma   90.00
#
_symmetry.space_group_name_H-M   'P 1'
#
loop_
_entity.id
_entity.type
_entity.pdbx_description
1 polymer ?
#
loop_
_entity_poly.entity_id
_entity_poly.type
_entity_poly.pdbx_seq_one_letter_code
_entity_poly.pdbx_strand_id
1 'polypeptide(L)'
;MPYKKVVPQNESLKVDEIIGSAKQNSESEIVKPVVQSAVVVNVPVSPPFQPQPINNFAYRQEPAVTVEVSGVLDIQPEGHGFLRPKFIPSGRDVYISQSQIRRFMLRPGDLIKGLGRPPKDTERYFGLLKVETVNGIAADDSMNRPYFDDLTPIYPKKQIILSTGELPLSTRMIDLVSPIGFGQRGMIVSPPKAGKTTILKEIAAGIAQNYPKAHLMAALIGERPEEVTDIAQSVKGDVVASHFDEPPDNQTRVAEITLERAKRLVETGVDVIILLDSITRLARAYNLSVAPSGRTLSGGFDPAALWPAKRFFGAARNCQEGGSLTIIGTALVDTGSRMDDLIYEEFKGTGNLELHLDRHLADRRIFPSIDIARSGTRQEELLLSEKDLKKVSTMRRMIDMLGPEERTSIFVERLSKTDTNEEFLDALGKG
;
A
#
# COMPACT_ATOMS: atom_id res chain seq x y z
N MET A 1 5.43 37.94 -56.32
CA MET A 1 4.01 38.27 -56.60
C MET A 1 3.15 37.81 -55.41
N PRO A 2 2.05 38.51 -55.08
CA PRO A 2 1.55 38.64 -53.71
C PRO A 2 0.11 38.13 -53.47
N TYR A 3 -0.31 38.20 -52.19
CA TYR A 3 -1.68 38.19 -51.61
C TYR A 3 -2.48 36.87 -51.49
N LYS A 4 -2.81 36.48 -50.23
CA LYS A 4 -4.06 36.90 -49.54
C LYS A 4 -4.08 36.51 -48.04
N LYS A 5 -4.46 37.50 -47.22
CA LYS A 5 -4.98 37.39 -45.83
C LYS A 5 -6.44 36.93 -45.85
N VAL A 6 -6.88 36.11 -44.88
CA VAL A 6 -8.18 36.24 -44.17
C VAL A 6 -8.00 35.75 -42.71
N VAL A 7 -8.71 36.45 -41.81
CA VAL A 7 -8.69 36.52 -40.34
C VAL A 7 -9.53 35.38 -39.69
N PRO A 8 -9.29 34.98 -38.42
CA PRO A 8 -10.00 33.86 -37.76
C PRO A 8 -11.33 34.29 -37.11
N GLN A 9 -12.30 33.37 -37.04
CA GLN A 9 -13.52 33.52 -36.24
C GLN A 9 -13.42 32.66 -34.96
N ASN A 10 -13.49 33.36 -33.82
CA ASN A 10 -13.80 32.84 -32.50
C ASN A 10 -15.31 32.65 -32.39
N GLU A 11 -15.77 31.53 -31.81
CA GLU A 11 -17.05 31.51 -31.10
C GLU A 11 -16.94 30.63 -29.84
N SER A 12 -17.11 31.29 -28.71
CA SER A 12 -17.09 30.76 -27.36
C SER A 12 -18.48 30.29 -26.96
N LEU A 13 -18.63 29.02 -26.60
CA LEU A 13 -19.84 28.49 -25.98
C LEU A 13 -19.81 28.80 -24.48
N LYS A 14 -20.81 29.54 -23.98
CA LYS A 14 -21.05 29.76 -22.55
C LYS A 14 -22.36 29.11 -22.11
N VAL A 15 -22.26 28.55 -20.92
CA VAL A 15 -23.25 27.81 -20.13
C VAL A 15 -24.23 28.80 -19.53
N ASP A 16 -25.45 28.94 -20.08
CA ASP A 16 -26.58 29.67 -19.45
C ASP A 16 -27.97 29.43 -20.11
N GLU A 17 -28.24 28.24 -20.68
CA GLU A 17 -29.57 27.92 -21.30
C GLU A 17 -30.30 26.72 -20.69
N ILE A 18 -30.07 26.40 -19.42
CA ILE A 18 -30.84 25.36 -18.72
C ILE A 18 -31.15 25.85 -17.32
N ILE A 19 -32.17 26.69 -17.17
CA ILE A 19 -33.09 26.78 -16.01
C ILE A 19 -34.17 27.82 -16.37
N GLY A 20 -35.41 27.35 -16.50
CA GLY A 20 -36.60 28.17 -16.74
C GLY A 20 -37.76 27.67 -15.89
N SER A 21 -38.12 28.49 -14.91
CA SER A 21 -39.01 28.31 -13.77
C SER A 21 -40.49 27.97 -14.05
N ALA A 22 -41.08 27.30 -13.05
CA ALA A 22 -42.48 26.92 -12.89
C ALA A 22 -43.49 28.09 -12.80
N LYS A 23 -44.77 27.79 -13.12
CA LYS A 23 -45.98 28.37 -12.49
C LYS A 23 -47.24 27.50 -12.75
N GLN A 24 -48.04 27.33 -11.70
CA GLN A 24 -49.32 26.62 -11.61
C GLN A 24 -50.53 27.60 -11.62
N ASN A 25 -51.74 27.01 -11.80
CA ASN A 25 -53.12 27.51 -11.58
C ASN A 25 -53.75 28.25 -12.78
N SER A 26 -55.03 28.11 -13.15
CA SER A 26 -56.28 27.60 -12.51
C SER A 26 -57.41 27.44 -13.57
N GLU A 27 -58.40 26.58 -13.28
CA GLU A 27 -59.87 26.62 -13.55
C GLU A 27 -60.44 27.59 -14.64
N SER A 28 -61.51 27.34 -15.41
CA SER A 28 -62.61 26.36 -15.47
C SER A 28 -63.43 26.69 -16.73
N GLU A 29 -64.13 25.73 -17.35
CA GLU A 29 -65.34 26.07 -18.13
C GLU A 29 -66.33 24.90 -18.18
N ILE A 30 -67.58 25.24 -17.88
CA ILE A 30 -68.73 24.35 -17.67
C ILE A 30 -69.59 24.41 -18.94
N VAL A 31 -69.92 23.27 -19.54
CA VAL A 31 -71.03 23.15 -20.50
C VAL A 31 -71.95 22.01 -20.08
N LYS A 32 -73.25 22.33 -19.98
CA LYS A 32 -74.38 21.51 -19.50
C LYS A 32 -75.08 20.77 -20.68
N PRO A 33 -76.04 19.85 -20.40
CA PRO A 33 -76.07 18.50 -20.97
C PRO A 33 -76.96 18.33 -22.20
N VAL A 34 -76.70 17.26 -22.96
CA VAL A 34 -77.66 16.69 -23.94
C VAL A 34 -78.03 15.28 -23.46
N VAL A 35 -79.32 15.09 -23.20
CA VAL A 35 -79.92 13.80 -22.84
C VAL A 35 -80.26 13.06 -24.13
N GLN A 36 -79.66 11.89 -24.34
CA GLN A 36 -80.13 10.91 -25.33
C GLN A 36 -80.32 9.55 -24.65
N SER A 37 -81.42 8.93 -25.05
CA SER A 37 -82.10 7.74 -24.55
C SER A 37 -81.23 6.50 -24.39
N ALA A 38 -81.55 5.72 -23.34
CA ALA A 38 -80.88 4.49 -22.96
C ALA A 38 -80.98 3.39 -24.05
N VAL A 39 -79.84 2.81 -24.42
CA VAL A 39 -79.75 1.53 -25.13
C VAL A 39 -79.28 0.49 -24.13
N VAL A 40 -80.11 -0.54 -23.92
CA VAL A 40 -79.78 -1.70 -23.09
C VAL A 40 -78.74 -2.53 -23.82
N VAL A 41 -77.52 -2.59 -23.29
CA VAL A 41 -76.48 -3.51 -23.77
C VAL A 41 -76.49 -4.73 -22.85
N ASN A 42 -76.89 -5.88 -23.38
CA ASN A 42 -76.72 -7.17 -22.71
C ASN A 42 -75.22 -7.48 -22.60
N VAL A 43 -74.70 -7.50 -21.38
CA VAL A 43 -73.36 -8.02 -21.08
C VAL A 43 -73.43 -9.55 -21.07
N PRO A 44 -72.62 -10.28 -21.87
CA PRO A 44 -72.54 -11.73 -21.77
C PRO A 44 -71.92 -12.12 -20.42
N VAL A 45 -72.58 -13.01 -19.70
CA VAL A 45 -72.08 -13.61 -18.46
C VAL A 45 -70.91 -14.55 -18.80
N SER A 46 -69.74 -14.29 -18.24
CA SER A 46 -68.56 -15.16 -18.38
C SER A 46 -68.86 -16.56 -17.80
N PRO A 47 -68.43 -17.65 -18.45
CA PRO A 47 -68.58 -18.99 -17.89
C PRO A 47 -67.73 -19.17 -16.62
N PRO A 48 -68.10 -20.10 -15.71
CA PRO A 48 -67.33 -20.39 -14.51
C PRO A 48 -65.91 -20.88 -14.86
N PHE A 49 -64.93 -20.38 -14.12
CA PHE A 49 -63.51 -20.70 -14.26
C PHE A 49 -63.28 -22.21 -14.09
N GLN A 50 -62.85 -22.89 -15.16
CA GLN A 50 -62.33 -24.25 -15.08
C GLN A 50 -60.83 -24.16 -14.74
N PRO A 51 -60.34 -24.83 -13.66
CA PRO A 51 -58.92 -24.86 -13.39
C PRO A 51 -58.20 -25.62 -14.50
N GLN A 52 -57.35 -24.91 -15.24
CA GLN A 52 -56.41 -25.51 -16.19
C GLN A 52 -55.40 -26.38 -15.42
N PRO A 53 -54.95 -27.53 -15.98
CA PRO A 53 -53.89 -28.30 -15.36
C PRO A 53 -52.63 -27.43 -15.22
N ILE A 54 -52.03 -27.45 -14.03
CA ILE A 54 -50.76 -26.79 -13.74
C ILE A 54 -49.71 -27.46 -14.63
N ASN A 55 -49.43 -26.87 -15.79
CA ASN A 55 -48.21 -27.15 -16.51
C ASN A 55 -47.06 -26.75 -15.59
N ASN A 56 -46.21 -27.70 -15.25
CA ASN A 56 -44.93 -27.46 -14.61
C ASN A 56 -44.14 -26.46 -15.47
N PHE A 57 -44.28 -25.17 -15.19
CA PHE A 57 -43.29 -24.19 -15.57
C PHE A 57 -42.04 -24.52 -14.78
N ALA A 58 -41.20 -25.38 -15.36
CA ALA A 58 -39.79 -25.34 -15.03
C ALA A 58 -39.37 -23.88 -15.23
N TYR A 59 -39.17 -23.16 -14.13
CA TYR A 59 -38.44 -21.90 -14.15
C TYR A 59 -37.11 -22.24 -14.82
N ARG A 60 -37.03 -21.97 -16.12
CA ARG A 60 -35.78 -22.02 -16.86
C ARG A 60 -34.98 -20.89 -16.24
N GLN A 61 -34.18 -21.21 -15.21
CA GLN A 61 -33.20 -20.28 -14.66
C GLN A 61 -32.37 -19.85 -15.85
N GLU A 62 -32.53 -18.59 -16.28
CA GLU A 62 -31.56 -18.00 -17.17
C GLU A 62 -30.19 -18.24 -16.51
N PRO A 63 -29.19 -18.71 -17.27
CA PRO A 63 -27.88 -18.98 -16.68
C PRO A 63 -27.45 -17.68 -16.00
N ALA A 64 -27.31 -17.74 -14.66
CA ALA A 64 -26.88 -16.59 -13.90
C ALA A 64 -25.59 -16.09 -14.54
N VAL A 65 -25.59 -14.85 -15.05
CA VAL A 65 -24.42 -14.28 -15.72
C VAL A 65 -23.29 -14.31 -14.72
N THR A 66 -22.37 -15.26 -14.89
CA THR A 66 -21.18 -15.38 -14.06
C THR A 66 -20.10 -14.50 -14.63
N VAL A 67 -19.45 -13.74 -13.76
CA VAL A 67 -18.33 -12.88 -14.12
C VAL A 67 -17.09 -13.33 -13.36
N GLU A 68 -15.93 -13.23 -13.97
CA GLU A 68 -14.68 -13.40 -13.26
C GLU A 68 -14.49 -12.26 -12.26
N VAL A 69 -14.13 -12.62 -11.04
CA VAL A 69 -13.87 -11.68 -9.96
C VAL A 69 -12.55 -11.99 -9.30
N SER A 70 -11.89 -10.94 -8.82
CA SER A 70 -10.61 -11.03 -8.14
C SER A 70 -10.50 -9.97 -7.05
N GLY A 71 -9.84 -10.29 -5.95
CA GLY A 71 -9.51 -9.33 -4.92
C GLY A 71 -8.79 -9.94 -3.73
N VAL A 72 -8.26 -9.07 -2.89
CA VAL A 72 -7.57 -9.45 -1.65
C VAL A 72 -8.59 -9.62 -0.54
N LEU A 73 -8.55 -10.76 0.16
CA LEU A 73 -9.50 -11.10 1.19
C LEU A 73 -9.33 -10.22 2.44
N ASP A 74 -10.41 -9.55 2.82
CA ASP A 74 -10.57 -8.82 4.08
C ASP A 74 -11.74 -9.42 4.88
N ILE A 75 -11.42 -10.11 5.98
CA ILE A 75 -12.40 -10.83 6.82
C ILE A 75 -12.93 -9.88 7.88
N GLN A 76 -14.26 -9.79 7.98
CA GLN A 76 -14.94 -8.97 8.98
C GLN A 76 -15.06 -9.70 10.32
N PRO A 77 -15.25 -9.00 11.45
CA PRO A 77 -15.41 -9.61 12.76
C PRO A 77 -16.53 -10.65 12.85
N GLU A 78 -17.58 -10.51 12.04
CA GLU A 78 -18.71 -11.45 11.97
C GLU A 78 -18.37 -12.73 11.19
N GLY A 79 -17.17 -12.82 10.61
CA GLY A 79 -16.60 -14.01 9.99
C GLY A 79 -16.91 -14.20 8.50
N HIS A 80 -17.76 -13.36 7.91
CA HIS A 80 -17.82 -13.21 6.44
C HIS A 80 -16.68 -12.30 5.98
N GLY A 81 -16.46 -12.19 4.67
CA GLY A 81 -15.41 -11.34 4.14
C GLY A 81 -15.79 -10.64 2.84
N PHE A 82 -14.89 -9.77 2.42
CA PHE A 82 -14.95 -9.10 1.13
C PHE A 82 -13.63 -9.26 0.39
N LEU A 83 -13.70 -9.57 -0.90
CA LEU A 83 -12.56 -9.46 -1.80
C LEU A 83 -12.46 -7.99 -2.21
N ARG A 84 -11.37 -7.33 -1.82
CA ARG A 84 -11.08 -5.94 -2.15
C ARG A 84 -10.24 -5.90 -3.43
N PRO A 85 -10.75 -5.38 -4.57
CA PRO A 85 -9.97 -5.34 -5.80
C PRO A 85 -8.72 -4.45 -5.71
N LYS A 86 -8.76 -3.44 -4.86
CA LYS A 86 -7.65 -2.47 -4.64
C LYS A 86 -7.29 -2.32 -3.15
N PHE A 87 -7.37 -3.41 -2.37
CA PHE A 87 -7.06 -3.45 -0.92
C PHE A 87 -7.98 -2.63 0.00
N ILE A 88 -8.59 -1.55 -0.50
CA ILE A 88 -9.51 -0.69 0.24
C ILE A 88 -10.97 -1.01 -0.08
N PRO A 89 -11.90 -0.73 0.86
CA PRO A 89 -13.34 -0.88 0.61
C PRO A 89 -13.82 -0.07 -0.60
N SER A 90 -14.65 -0.69 -1.43
CA SER A 90 -15.16 -0.08 -2.65
C SER A 90 -16.55 -0.61 -3.02
N GLY A 91 -17.27 0.09 -3.89
CA GLY A 91 -18.53 -0.42 -4.46
C GLY A 91 -18.35 -1.66 -5.36
N ARG A 92 -17.12 -2.07 -5.65
CA ARG A 92 -16.79 -3.24 -6.48
C ARG A 92 -16.36 -4.45 -5.66
N ASP A 93 -16.55 -4.39 -4.35
CA ASP A 93 -16.16 -5.49 -3.47
C ASP A 93 -17.05 -6.71 -3.70
N VAL A 94 -16.45 -7.88 -3.47
CA VAL A 94 -17.12 -9.16 -3.67
C VAL A 94 -17.31 -9.84 -2.33
N TYR A 95 -18.55 -10.05 -1.94
CA TYR A 95 -18.91 -10.80 -0.76
C TYR A 95 -18.45 -12.26 -0.88
N ILE A 96 -17.79 -12.74 0.17
CA ILE A 96 -17.46 -14.16 0.36
C ILE A 96 -18.02 -14.64 1.69
N SER A 97 -18.71 -15.77 1.65
CA SER A 97 -19.37 -16.35 2.82
C SER A 97 -18.36 -16.99 3.78
N GLN A 98 -18.73 -17.06 5.06
CA GLN A 98 -17.92 -17.74 6.07
C GLN A 98 -17.68 -19.22 5.74
N SER A 99 -18.65 -19.89 5.10
CA SER A 99 -18.52 -21.30 4.70
C SER A 99 -17.45 -21.49 3.62
N GLN A 100 -17.36 -20.57 2.65
CA GLN A 100 -16.30 -20.58 1.64
C GLN A 100 -14.92 -20.30 2.26
N ILE A 101 -14.84 -19.32 3.16
CA ILE A 101 -13.60 -19.02 3.92
C ILE A 101 -13.10 -20.25 4.65
N ARG A 102 -13.98 -20.92 5.42
CA ARG A 102 -13.63 -22.13 6.17
C ARG A 102 -13.26 -23.30 5.27
N ARG A 103 -14.00 -23.51 4.18
CA ARG A 103 -13.78 -24.64 3.26
C ARG A 103 -12.37 -24.65 2.67
N PHE A 104 -11.85 -23.49 2.29
CA PHE A 104 -10.52 -23.36 1.66
C PHE A 104 -9.44 -22.86 2.62
N MET A 105 -9.72 -22.83 3.94
CA MET A 105 -8.82 -22.30 4.97
C MET A 105 -8.23 -20.92 4.62
N LEU A 106 -9.08 -20.05 4.08
CA LEU A 106 -8.67 -18.73 3.60
C LEU A 106 -8.32 -17.81 4.77
N ARG A 107 -7.32 -16.95 4.56
CA ARG A 107 -6.80 -16.03 5.56
C ARG A 107 -6.79 -14.59 5.01
N PRO A 108 -6.86 -13.56 5.86
CA PRO A 108 -6.73 -12.18 5.41
C PRO A 108 -5.49 -12.00 4.53
N GLY A 109 -5.58 -11.16 3.51
CA GLY A 109 -4.49 -10.95 2.55
C GLY A 109 -4.40 -11.95 1.40
N ASP A 110 -5.20 -13.03 1.41
CA ASP A 110 -5.24 -13.98 0.29
C ASP A 110 -5.78 -13.29 -0.97
N LEU A 111 -5.04 -13.39 -2.08
CA LEU A 111 -5.51 -12.95 -3.38
C LEU A 111 -6.36 -14.07 -3.99
N ILE A 112 -7.66 -13.85 -4.05
CA ILE A 112 -8.62 -14.84 -4.53
C ILE A 112 -9.07 -14.45 -5.93
N LYS A 113 -9.11 -15.45 -6.83
CA LYS A 113 -9.78 -15.34 -8.13
C LYS A 113 -10.81 -16.45 -8.28
N GLY A 114 -11.90 -16.14 -8.96
CA GLY A 114 -12.87 -17.14 -9.38
C GLY A 114 -14.12 -16.53 -9.98
N LEU A 115 -15.23 -17.25 -9.91
CA LEU A 115 -16.50 -16.86 -10.52
C LEU A 115 -17.40 -16.19 -9.49
N GLY A 116 -17.91 -15.02 -9.82
CA GLY A 116 -18.90 -14.27 -9.06
C GLY A 116 -20.19 -14.05 -9.82
N ARG A 117 -21.21 -13.56 -9.13
CA ARG A 117 -22.46 -13.10 -9.71
C ARG A 117 -22.76 -11.66 -9.32
N PRO A 118 -23.49 -10.90 -10.15
CA PRO A 118 -24.05 -9.62 -9.76
C PRO A 118 -24.90 -9.72 -8.47
N PRO A 119 -25.01 -8.61 -7.71
CA PRO A 119 -25.94 -8.52 -6.60
C PRO A 119 -27.38 -8.75 -7.09
N LYS A 120 -28.20 -9.42 -6.26
CA LYS A 120 -29.67 -9.40 -6.41
C LYS A 120 -30.22 -8.05 -5.98
N ASP A 121 -31.50 -7.79 -6.26
CA ASP A 121 -32.18 -6.54 -5.86
C ASP A 121 -32.07 -6.20 -4.36
N THR A 122 -31.91 -7.21 -3.50
CA THR A 122 -31.75 -7.07 -2.04
C THR A 122 -30.30 -6.98 -1.58
N GLU A 123 -29.32 -7.11 -2.47
CA GLU A 123 -27.90 -7.19 -2.15
C GLU A 123 -27.13 -5.98 -2.70
N ARG A 124 -26.09 -5.55 -1.98
CA ARG A 124 -25.27 -4.40 -2.38
C ARG A 124 -24.03 -4.78 -3.20
N TYR A 125 -23.52 -5.99 -3.02
CA TYR A 125 -22.21 -6.43 -3.51
C TYR A 125 -22.33 -7.65 -4.41
N PHE A 126 -21.33 -7.85 -5.26
CA PHE A 126 -21.19 -9.11 -6.01
C PHE A 126 -21.02 -10.26 -5.01
N GLY A 127 -21.56 -11.44 -5.34
CA GLY A 127 -21.38 -12.64 -4.54
C GLY A 127 -20.41 -13.60 -5.19
N LEU A 128 -19.39 -14.07 -4.46
CA LEU A 128 -18.49 -15.11 -4.95
C LEU A 128 -19.22 -16.45 -5.01
N LEU A 129 -19.25 -17.09 -6.18
CA LEU A 129 -19.84 -18.42 -6.37
C LEU A 129 -18.81 -19.53 -6.19
N LYS A 130 -17.63 -19.36 -6.79
CA LYS A 130 -16.59 -20.39 -6.82
C LYS A 130 -15.21 -19.75 -6.62
N VAL A 131 -14.43 -20.31 -5.72
CA VAL A 131 -12.99 -20.01 -5.57
C VAL A 131 -12.24 -20.90 -6.56
N GLU A 132 -11.43 -20.31 -7.42
CA GLU A 132 -10.64 -21.06 -8.41
C GLU A 132 -9.16 -21.08 -8.05
N THR A 133 -8.60 -19.91 -7.77
CA THR A 133 -7.22 -19.79 -7.31
C THR A 133 -7.09 -18.94 -6.07
N VAL A 134 -6.12 -19.28 -5.23
CA VAL A 134 -5.71 -18.53 -4.05
C VAL A 134 -4.21 -18.27 -4.19
N ASN A 135 -3.79 -17.00 -4.19
CA ASN A 135 -2.39 -16.59 -4.39
C ASN A 135 -1.74 -17.16 -5.66
N GLY A 136 -2.53 -17.36 -6.72
CA GLY A 136 -2.05 -17.83 -8.02
C GLY A 136 -1.93 -19.35 -8.16
N ILE A 137 -2.20 -20.12 -7.10
CA ILE A 137 -2.28 -21.58 -7.13
C ILE A 137 -3.73 -22.05 -7.01
N ALA A 138 -4.03 -23.28 -7.43
CA ALA A 138 -5.37 -23.85 -7.33
C ALA A 138 -5.86 -23.83 -5.87
N ALA A 139 -7.15 -23.54 -5.68
CA ALA A 139 -7.72 -23.38 -4.34
C ALA A 139 -7.50 -24.61 -3.45
N ASP A 140 -7.59 -25.81 -4.02
CA ASP A 140 -7.40 -27.06 -3.28
C ASP A 140 -5.94 -27.26 -2.82
N ASP A 141 -4.96 -26.88 -3.66
CA ASP A 141 -3.53 -26.98 -3.32
C ASP A 141 -3.12 -25.93 -2.28
N SER A 142 -3.80 -24.78 -2.27
CA SER A 142 -3.47 -23.65 -1.40
C SER A 142 -3.61 -23.94 0.10
N MET A 143 -4.34 -25.01 0.44
CA MET A 143 -4.57 -25.44 1.82
C MET A 143 -3.30 -25.99 2.50
N ASN A 144 -2.31 -26.43 1.72
CA ASN A 144 -1.09 -27.05 2.24
C ASN A 144 0.06 -26.06 2.52
N ARG A 145 -0.15 -24.75 2.26
CA ARG A 145 0.89 -23.75 2.49
C ARG A 145 1.14 -23.52 3.99
N PRO A 146 2.38 -23.25 4.42
CA PRO A 146 2.68 -22.99 5.83
C PRO A 146 2.01 -21.71 6.34
N TYR A 147 1.97 -21.56 7.66
CA TYR A 147 1.63 -20.28 8.29
C TYR A 147 2.91 -19.45 8.44
N PHE A 148 2.80 -18.15 8.15
CA PHE A 148 3.93 -17.23 8.27
C PHE A 148 4.60 -17.26 9.66
N ASP A 149 3.79 -17.39 10.72
CA ASP A 149 4.28 -17.41 12.10
C ASP A 149 5.01 -18.72 12.46
N ASP A 150 4.81 -19.80 11.68
CA ASP A 150 5.49 -21.08 11.85
C ASP A 150 6.84 -21.14 11.10
N LEU A 151 7.12 -20.16 10.23
CA LEU A 151 8.38 -20.09 9.50
C LEU A 151 9.54 -19.70 10.43
N THR A 152 10.69 -20.36 10.27
CA THR A 152 11.86 -20.11 11.13
C THR A 152 12.52 -18.78 10.77
N PRO A 153 12.53 -17.77 11.67
CA PRO A 153 13.18 -16.49 11.40
C PRO A 153 14.70 -16.63 11.47
N ILE A 154 15.39 -16.14 10.45
CA ILE A 154 16.85 -16.06 10.39
C ILE A 154 17.31 -14.64 10.07
N TYR A 155 18.60 -14.37 10.27
CA TYR A 155 19.19 -13.11 9.81
C TYR A 155 19.18 -13.01 8.28
N PRO A 156 19.08 -11.80 7.73
CA PRO A 156 19.34 -11.55 6.31
C PRO A 156 20.75 -12.00 5.93
N LYS A 157 20.87 -12.76 4.85
CA LYS A 157 22.14 -13.31 4.33
C LYS A 157 22.48 -12.85 2.92
N LYS A 158 21.56 -12.12 2.29
CA LYS A 158 21.66 -11.67 0.91
C LYS A 158 21.35 -10.20 0.86
N GLN A 159 22.32 -9.40 0.43
CA GLN A 159 22.16 -7.97 0.23
C GLN A 159 21.21 -7.69 -0.95
N ILE A 160 20.40 -6.65 -0.78
CA ILE A 160 19.65 -5.94 -1.80
C ILE A 160 20.53 -4.78 -2.25
N ILE A 161 21.20 -4.94 -3.39
CA ILE A 161 22.03 -3.91 -4.01
C ILE A 161 21.10 -2.87 -4.66
N LEU A 162 21.18 -1.62 -4.21
CA LEU A 162 20.32 -0.54 -4.69
C LEU A 162 20.95 0.26 -5.82
N SER A 163 22.27 0.30 -5.89
CA SER A 163 23.01 1.02 -6.92
C SER A 163 22.75 0.44 -8.32
N THR A 164 22.57 1.33 -9.30
CA THR A 164 22.23 0.98 -10.69
C THR A 164 23.22 1.56 -11.71
N GLY A 165 24.34 2.10 -11.22
CA GLY A 165 25.37 2.81 -11.99
C GLY A 165 25.98 3.94 -11.15
N GLU A 166 26.48 4.98 -11.83
CA GLU A 166 27.08 6.17 -11.21
C GLU A 166 26.09 6.92 -10.30
N LEU A 167 24.85 7.04 -10.77
CA LEU A 167 23.74 7.73 -10.11
C LEU A 167 22.55 6.79 -9.89
N PRO A 168 21.71 7.06 -8.87
CA PRO A 168 21.83 8.13 -7.87
C PRO A 168 22.89 7.82 -6.79
N LEU A 169 23.52 8.86 -6.24
CA LEU A 169 24.55 8.69 -5.20
C LEU A 169 23.99 8.14 -3.88
N SER A 170 22.70 8.37 -3.59
CA SER A 170 22.02 7.88 -2.40
C SER A 170 22.01 6.36 -2.30
N THR A 171 21.69 5.65 -3.39
CA THR A 171 21.64 4.19 -3.40
C THR A 171 23.03 3.60 -3.22
N ARG A 172 24.03 4.20 -3.87
CA ARG A 172 25.45 3.87 -3.67
C ARG A 172 25.90 4.09 -2.23
N MET A 173 25.51 5.20 -1.61
CA MET A 173 25.79 5.49 -0.21
C MET A 173 25.13 4.48 0.72
N ILE A 174 23.86 4.13 0.49
CA ILE A 174 23.13 3.16 1.31
C ILE A 174 23.81 1.79 1.21
N ASP A 175 24.19 1.33 0.01
CA ASP A 175 24.88 0.06 -0.19
C ASP A 175 26.20 -0.04 0.60
N LEU A 176 26.88 1.08 0.83
CA LEU A 176 28.17 1.16 1.54
C LEU A 176 28.02 1.36 3.06
N VAL A 177 27.05 2.17 3.48
CA VAL A 177 26.94 2.68 4.86
C VAL A 177 25.86 1.93 5.66
N SER A 178 24.82 1.46 5.00
CA SER A 178 23.69 0.79 5.64
C SER A 178 23.11 -0.27 4.69
N PRO A 179 23.87 -1.34 4.40
CA PRO A 179 23.46 -2.35 3.42
C PRO A 179 22.13 -2.99 3.82
N ILE A 180 21.18 -3.04 2.88
CA ILE A 180 19.86 -3.63 3.12
C ILE A 180 19.89 -5.12 2.74
N GLY A 181 19.34 -5.99 3.58
CA GLY A 181 19.17 -7.41 3.26
C GLY A 181 17.74 -7.83 2.93
N PHE A 182 17.58 -8.99 2.30
CA PHE A 182 16.29 -9.68 2.22
C PHE A 182 15.87 -10.15 3.63
N GLY A 183 14.76 -9.61 4.14
CA GLY A 183 14.29 -9.79 5.51
C GLY A 183 14.68 -8.68 6.49
N GLN A 184 15.20 -7.54 6.00
CA GLN A 184 15.65 -6.43 6.85
C GLN A 184 14.48 -5.68 7.51
N ARG A 185 14.68 -5.24 8.75
CA ARG A 185 13.84 -4.26 9.46
C ARG A 185 14.57 -2.93 9.50
N GLY A 186 14.42 -2.18 8.41
CA GLY A 186 15.11 -0.90 8.20
C GLY A 186 14.26 0.29 8.58
N MET A 187 14.89 1.28 9.21
CA MET A 187 14.28 2.55 9.55
C MET A 187 15.04 3.71 8.92
N ILE A 188 14.34 4.53 8.12
CA ILE A 188 14.86 5.80 7.63
C ILE A 188 14.45 6.88 8.62
N VAL A 189 15.39 7.28 9.46
CA VAL A 189 15.21 8.28 10.51
C VAL A 189 15.41 9.65 9.88
N SER A 190 14.33 10.40 9.69
CA SER A 190 14.38 11.65 8.95
C SER A 190 13.62 12.77 9.67
N PRO A 191 14.26 13.93 9.88
CA PRO A 191 13.52 15.14 10.19
C PRO A 191 12.73 15.62 8.96
N PRO A 192 11.73 16.50 9.16
CA PRO A 192 11.01 17.11 8.06
C PRO A 192 11.96 17.83 7.09
N LYS A 193 11.67 17.74 5.79
CA LYS A 193 12.43 18.38 4.67
C LYS A 193 13.86 17.86 4.44
N ALA A 194 14.30 16.78 5.08
CA ALA A 194 15.64 16.20 4.85
C ALA A 194 15.72 15.21 3.67
N GLY A 195 14.76 15.19 2.75
CA GLY A 195 14.85 14.36 1.53
C GLY A 195 14.33 12.92 1.63
N LYS A 196 13.59 12.58 2.70
CA LYS A 196 12.93 11.28 2.92
C LYS A 196 12.29 10.68 1.67
N THR A 197 11.42 11.44 1.00
CA THR A 197 10.65 10.97 -0.16
C THR A 197 11.55 10.62 -1.33
N THR A 198 12.60 11.41 -1.58
CA THR A 198 13.59 11.13 -2.63
C THR A 198 14.30 9.80 -2.36
N ILE A 199 14.78 9.60 -1.12
CA ILE A 199 15.45 8.35 -0.72
C ILE A 199 14.51 7.15 -0.90
N LEU A 200 13.25 7.23 -0.48
CA LEU A 200 12.28 6.15 -0.67
C LEU A 200 12.06 5.81 -2.15
N LYS A 201 11.94 6.80 -3.02
CA LYS A 201 11.76 6.60 -4.47
C LYS A 201 12.99 5.97 -5.11
N GLU A 202 14.18 6.39 -4.70
CA GLU A 202 15.44 5.84 -5.21
C GLU A 202 15.65 4.38 -4.75
N ILE A 203 15.28 4.05 -3.50
CA ILE A 203 15.23 2.66 -3.02
C ILE A 203 14.25 1.84 -3.87
N ALA A 204 13.02 2.34 -4.09
CA ALA A 204 12.02 1.66 -4.92
C ALA A 204 12.54 1.38 -6.33
N ALA A 205 13.16 2.38 -6.96
CA ALA A 205 13.71 2.28 -8.31
C ALA A 205 14.87 1.28 -8.38
N GLY A 206 15.81 1.34 -7.44
CA GLY A 206 16.94 0.40 -7.34
C GLY A 206 16.48 -1.04 -7.18
N ILE A 207 15.51 -1.29 -6.30
CA ILE A 207 14.90 -2.63 -6.12
C ILE A 207 14.22 -3.09 -7.41
N ALA A 208 13.40 -2.24 -8.03
CA ALA A 208 12.65 -2.60 -9.23
C ALA A 208 13.56 -2.91 -10.43
N GLN A 209 14.73 -2.26 -10.51
CA GLN A 209 15.72 -2.51 -11.55
C GLN A 209 16.54 -3.78 -11.28
N ASN A 210 17.08 -3.93 -10.06
CA ASN A 210 18.03 -5.00 -9.75
C ASN A 210 17.35 -6.32 -9.34
N TYR A 211 16.12 -6.26 -8.83
CA TYR A 211 15.37 -7.40 -8.33
C TYR A 211 13.92 -7.44 -8.85
N PRO A 212 13.69 -7.56 -10.18
CA PRO A 212 12.34 -7.53 -10.77
C PRO A 212 11.43 -8.69 -10.35
N LYS A 213 11.99 -9.74 -9.72
CA LYS A 213 11.24 -10.87 -9.17
C LYS A 213 10.77 -10.64 -7.72
N ALA A 214 11.35 -9.68 -7.02
CA ALA A 214 10.92 -9.33 -5.69
C ALA A 214 9.61 -8.54 -5.76
N HIS A 215 8.70 -8.79 -4.83
CA HIS A 215 7.39 -8.13 -4.81
C HIS A 215 7.49 -6.84 -3.99
N LEU A 216 7.50 -5.70 -4.69
CA LEU A 216 7.53 -4.39 -4.04
C LEU A 216 6.11 -3.97 -3.66
N MET A 217 5.94 -3.50 -2.43
CA MET A 217 4.70 -2.94 -1.91
C MET A 217 4.97 -1.59 -1.26
N ALA A 218 3.99 -0.70 -1.27
CA ALA A 218 4.03 0.55 -0.53
C ALA A 218 2.79 0.70 0.36
N ALA A 219 3.01 0.98 1.64
CA ALA A 219 1.99 1.36 2.61
C ALA A 219 2.17 2.84 2.94
N LEU A 220 1.31 3.70 2.41
CA LEU A 220 1.39 5.15 2.54
C LEU A 220 0.30 5.64 3.49
N ILE A 221 0.66 6.06 4.69
CA ILE A 221 -0.24 6.21 5.82
C ILE A 221 -0.18 7.64 6.32
N GLY A 222 -1.30 8.34 6.21
CA GLY A 222 -1.43 9.70 6.70
C GLY A 222 -0.56 10.70 5.94
N GLU A 223 -0.21 10.41 4.68
CA GLU A 223 0.53 11.32 3.81
C GLU A 223 -0.41 12.14 2.92
N ARG A 224 0.15 13.18 2.31
CA ARG A 224 -0.60 14.06 1.41
C ARG A 224 -0.91 13.37 0.08
N PRO A 225 -2.09 13.61 -0.54
CA PRO A 225 -2.46 12.96 -1.80
C PRO A 225 -1.44 13.12 -2.95
N GLU A 226 -0.81 14.29 -3.05
CA GLU A 226 0.22 14.56 -4.05
C GLU A 226 1.51 13.74 -3.81
N GLU A 227 1.90 13.55 -2.55
CA GLU A 227 3.05 12.72 -2.17
C GLU A 227 2.75 11.23 -2.40
N VAL A 228 1.52 10.81 -2.11
CA VAL A 228 1.04 9.46 -2.41
C VAL A 228 1.14 9.17 -3.90
N THR A 229 0.70 10.11 -4.74
CA THR A 229 0.75 9.95 -6.20
C THR A 229 2.18 9.85 -6.73
N ASP A 230 3.08 10.70 -6.23
CA ASP A 230 4.51 10.72 -6.62
C ASP A 230 5.22 9.40 -6.25
N ILE A 231 5.01 8.89 -5.04
CA ILE A 231 5.59 7.60 -4.62
C ILE A 231 4.96 6.45 -5.42
N ALA A 232 3.64 6.45 -5.62
CA ALA A 232 2.94 5.39 -6.33
C ALA A 232 3.46 5.19 -7.77
N GLN A 233 3.85 6.26 -8.46
CA GLN A 233 4.42 6.19 -9.80
C GLN A 233 5.81 5.53 -9.84
N SER A 234 6.54 5.55 -8.72
CA SER A 234 7.89 4.98 -8.61
C SER A 234 7.88 3.50 -8.21
N VAL A 235 6.76 3.02 -7.65
CA VAL A 235 6.62 1.65 -7.13
C VAL A 235 5.98 0.76 -8.19
N LYS A 236 6.77 -0.17 -8.75
CA LYS A 236 6.28 -1.22 -9.66
C LYS A 236 5.72 -2.40 -8.85
N GLY A 237 4.57 -2.21 -8.22
CA GLY A 237 3.92 -3.25 -7.42
C GLY A 237 2.65 -2.75 -6.72
N ASP A 238 2.33 -3.32 -5.56
CA ASP A 238 1.09 -3.00 -4.84
C ASP A 238 1.25 -1.71 -4.03
N VAL A 239 0.45 -0.69 -4.34
CA VAL A 239 0.42 0.56 -3.56
C VAL A 239 -0.91 0.63 -2.82
N VAL A 240 -0.84 0.71 -1.49
CA VAL A 240 -1.99 0.86 -0.61
C VAL A 240 -1.79 2.13 0.21
N ALA A 241 -2.75 3.03 0.14
CA ALA A 241 -2.64 4.35 0.76
C ALA A 241 -3.90 4.74 1.52
N SER A 242 -3.72 5.50 2.60
CA SER A 242 -4.76 6.25 3.30
C SER A 242 -4.21 7.64 3.59
N HIS A 243 -4.97 8.67 3.20
CA HIS A 243 -4.53 10.05 3.31
C HIS A 243 -4.63 10.57 4.76
N PHE A 244 -3.99 11.71 5.02
CA PHE A 244 -3.98 12.33 6.37
C PHE A 244 -5.34 12.82 6.86
N ASP A 245 -6.28 13.09 5.94
CA ASP A 245 -7.64 13.58 6.22
C ASP A 245 -8.65 12.44 6.40
N GLU A 246 -8.23 11.18 6.22
CA GLU A 246 -9.07 10.01 6.46
C GLU A 246 -9.05 9.57 7.94
N PRO A 247 -10.10 8.86 8.41
CA PRO A 247 -10.17 8.35 9.77
C PRO A 247 -8.98 7.45 10.16
N PRO A 248 -8.49 7.50 11.41
CA PRO A 248 -7.41 6.63 11.89
C PRO A 248 -7.67 5.13 11.69
N ASP A 249 -8.93 4.68 11.75
CA ASP A 249 -9.30 3.28 11.51
C ASP A 249 -9.03 2.85 10.06
N ASN A 250 -9.14 3.76 9.09
CA ASN A 250 -8.80 3.48 7.70
C ASN A 250 -7.29 3.39 7.53
N GLN A 251 -6.54 4.28 8.19
CA GLN A 251 -5.08 4.29 8.19
C GLN A 251 -4.50 2.99 8.76
N THR A 252 -5.03 2.51 9.89
CA THR A 252 -4.62 1.23 10.50
C THR A 252 -5.04 0.03 9.65
N ARG A 253 -6.25 0.05 9.06
CA ARG A 253 -6.71 -1.02 8.15
C ARG A 253 -5.81 -1.16 6.91
N VAL A 254 -5.36 -0.06 6.31
CA VAL A 254 -4.42 -0.08 5.18
C VAL A 254 -3.11 -0.77 5.55
N ALA A 255 -2.57 -0.52 6.74
CA ALA A 255 -1.39 -1.24 7.22
C ALA A 255 -1.67 -2.74 7.38
N GLU A 256 -2.74 -3.11 8.10
CA GLU A 256 -3.05 -4.51 8.38
C GLU A 256 -3.28 -5.33 7.10
N ILE A 257 -4.05 -4.84 6.13
CA ILE A 257 -4.27 -5.57 4.88
C ILE A 257 -2.99 -5.70 4.04
N THR A 258 -2.13 -4.68 4.05
CA THR A 258 -0.84 -4.71 3.34
C THR A 258 0.08 -5.75 3.97
N LEU A 259 0.16 -5.78 5.30
CA LEU A 259 0.98 -6.75 6.02
C LEU A 259 0.49 -8.18 5.80
N GLU A 260 -0.82 -8.41 5.92
CA GLU A 260 -1.38 -9.74 5.71
C GLU A 260 -1.16 -10.21 4.28
N ARG A 261 -1.31 -9.34 3.27
CA ARG A 261 -0.96 -9.66 1.89
C ARG A 261 0.50 -10.08 1.74
N ALA A 262 1.41 -9.32 2.34
CA ALA A 262 2.84 -9.62 2.30
C ALA A 262 3.17 -10.96 2.94
N LYS A 263 2.57 -11.28 4.09
CA LYS A 263 2.73 -12.60 4.75
C LYS A 263 2.27 -13.74 3.84
N ARG A 264 1.11 -13.61 3.18
CA ARG A 264 0.60 -14.64 2.25
C ARG A 264 1.55 -14.89 1.08
N LEU A 265 2.23 -13.86 0.59
CA LEU A 265 3.25 -13.98 -0.45
C LEU A 265 4.52 -14.69 0.07
N VAL A 266 4.99 -14.33 1.26
CA VAL A 266 6.18 -14.96 1.87
C VAL A 266 5.97 -16.46 2.15
N GLU A 267 4.76 -16.84 2.58
CA GLU A 267 4.36 -18.25 2.75
C GLU A 267 4.48 -19.07 1.45
N THR A 268 4.46 -18.40 0.29
CA THR A 268 4.63 -19.04 -1.03
C THR A 268 6.05 -18.93 -1.60
N GLY A 269 7.02 -18.48 -0.79
CA GLY A 269 8.42 -18.38 -1.20
C GLY A 269 8.82 -17.06 -1.87
N VAL A 270 7.95 -16.04 -1.83
CA VAL A 270 8.22 -14.74 -2.48
C VAL A 270 8.98 -13.81 -1.54
N ASP A 271 10.03 -13.16 -2.05
CA ASP A 271 10.70 -12.06 -1.38
C ASP A 271 9.87 -10.78 -1.53
N VAL A 272 9.33 -10.27 -0.42
CA VAL A 272 8.46 -9.09 -0.38
C VAL A 272 9.19 -7.94 0.30
N ILE A 273 9.11 -6.76 -0.30
CA ILE A 273 9.63 -5.51 0.29
C ILE A 273 8.46 -4.55 0.48
N ILE A 274 8.22 -4.11 1.70
CA ILE A 274 7.26 -3.04 2.02
C ILE A 274 8.03 -1.73 2.28
N LEU A 275 7.71 -0.70 1.49
CA LEU A 275 8.06 0.69 1.80
C LEU A 275 6.93 1.28 2.63
N LEU A 276 7.20 1.57 3.91
CA LEU A 276 6.22 2.12 4.84
C LEU A 276 6.50 3.61 5.06
N ASP A 277 5.54 4.45 4.69
CA ASP A 277 5.62 5.89 4.92
C ASP A 277 4.37 6.36 5.68
N SER A 278 4.37 6.42 7.01
CA SER A 278 5.51 6.23 7.93
C SER A 278 5.16 5.38 9.16
N ILE A 279 6.19 4.84 9.82
CA ILE A 279 6.07 4.16 11.13
C ILE A 279 5.44 5.12 12.15
N THR A 280 5.90 6.37 12.17
CA THR A 280 5.43 7.39 13.12
C THR A 280 3.93 7.67 12.94
N ARG A 281 3.46 7.83 11.70
CA ARG A 281 2.04 8.06 11.42
C ARG A 281 1.19 6.83 11.71
N LEU A 282 1.69 5.64 11.42
CA LEU A 282 1.02 4.39 11.78
C LEU A 282 0.82 4.26 13.30
N ALA A 283 1.87 4.50 14.08
CA ALA A 283 1.78 4.46 15.54
C ALA A 283 0.81 5.50 16.10
N ARG A 284 0.81 6.72 15.53
CA ARG A 284 -0.20 7.75 15.86
C ARG A 284 -1.62 7.32 15.52
N ALA A 285 -1.84 6.68 14.36
CA ALA A 285 -3.15 6.17 13.96
C ALA A 285 -3.66 5.11 14.96
N TYR A 286 -2.81 4.16 15.37
CA TYR A 286 -3.18 3.20 16.41
C TYR A 286 -3.50 3.86 17.75
N ASN A 287 -2.76 4.90 18.14
CA ASN A 287 -3.03 5.64 19.38
C ASN A 287 -4.38 6.35 19.38
N LEU A 288 -4.93 6.67 18.21
CA LEU A 288 -6.25 7.28 18.05
C LEU A 288 -7.37 6.25 17.88
N SER A 289 -7.07 5.06 17.36
CA SER A 289 -8.03 3.99 17.09
C SER A 289 -8.22 3.01 18.24
N VAL A 290 -7.19 2.76 19.06
CA VAL A 290 -7.24 1.77 20.14
C VAL A 290 -7.95 2.35 21.37
N ALA A 291 -8.80 1.53 21.99
CA ALA A 291 -9.45 1.89 23.24
C ALA A 291 -8.41 2.18 24.34
N PRO A 292 -8.50 3.30 25.07
CA PRO A 292 -7.51 3.66 26.08
C PRO A 292 -7.37 2.59 27.17
N SER A 293 -6.12 2.24 27.49
CA SER A 293 -5.77 1.31 28.56
C SER A 293 -5.86 1.93 29.96
N GLY A 294 -6.10 3.25 30.04
CA GLY A 294 -6.04 4.03 31.29
C GLY A 294 -4.62 4.29 31.80
N ARG A 295 -3.58 3.94 31.04
CA ARG A 295 -2.17 4.28 31.32
C ARG A 295 -1.65 5.15 30.19
N THR A 296 -0.70 6.03 30.50
CA THR A 296 -0.15 6.95 29.51
C THR A 296 1.35 7.09 29.73
N LEU A 297 2.11 6.91 28.66
CA LEU A 297 3.55 7.17 28.61
C LEU A 297 3.82 8.66 28.44
N SER A 298 5.10 9.03 28.51
CA SER A 298 5.53 10.38 28.15
C SER A 298 4.99 10.77 26.77
N GLY A 299 4.56 12.03 26.59
CA GLY A 299 4.04 12.50 25.32
C GLY A 299 2.59 12.08 25.01
N GLY A 300 1.85 11.50 25.97
CA GLY A 300 0.41 11.23 25.80
C GLY A 300 0.10 9.92 25.06
N PHE A 301 1.09 9.04 24.94
CA PHE A 301 0.96 7.80 24.17
C PHE A 301 0.47 6.64 25.04
N ASP A 302 -0.51 5.88 24.57
CA ASP A 302 -0.99 4.68 25.23
C ASP A 302 -0.08 3.47 24.92
N PRO A 303 0.51 2.79 25.92
CA PRO A 303 1.35 1.62 25.68
C PRO A 303 0.68 0.53 24.81
N ALA A 304 -0.63 0.33 24.95
CA ALA A 304 -1.36 -0.68 24.20
C ALA A 304 -1.40 -0.37 22.69
N ALA A 305 -1.35 0.92 22.33
CA ALA A 305 -1.33 1.36 20.95
C ALA A 305 0.03 1.17 20.25
N LEU A 306 1.13 0.97 20.99
CA LEU A 306 2.44 0.67 20.39
C LEU A 306 2.50 -0.76 19.85
N TRP A 307 1.79 -1.68 20.49
CA TRP A 307 1.92 -3.11 20.20
C TRP A 307 1.57 -3.46 18.74
N PRO A 308 0.45 -3.00 18.15
CA PRO A 308 0.13 -3.30 16.75
C PRO A 308 1.17 -2.76 15.77
N ALA A 309 1.65 -1.53 15.98
CA ALA A 309 2.68 -0.93 15.14
C ALA A 309 4.03 -1.66 15.27
N LYS A 310 4.41 -2.07 16.48
CA LYS A 310 5.60 -2.91 16.72
C LYS A 310 5.46 -4.29 16.08
N ARG A 311 4.26 -4.89 16.13
CA ARG A 311 3.97 -6.16 15.45
C ARG A 311 4.10 -6.02 13.94
N PHE A 312 3.62 -4.93 13.37
CA PHE A 312 3.78 -4.64 11.94
C PHE A 312 5.27 -4.59 11.56
N PHE A 313 6.04 -3.74 12.22
CA PHE A 313 7.46 -3.56 11.89
C PHE A 313 8.31 -4.80 12.22
N GLY A 314 8.00 -5.47 13.33
CA GLY A 314 8.63 -6.73 13.77
C GLY A 314 8.25 -7.96 12.95
N ALA A 315 7.28 -7.85 12.04
CA ALA A 315 6.97 -8.92 11.11
C ALA A 315 8.13 -9.16 10.13
N ALA A 316 8.87 -8.12 9.74
CA ALA A 316 9.97 -8.26 8.80
C ALA A 316 11.07 -9.20 9.33
N ARG A 317 11.38 -10.20 8.51
CA ARG A 317 12.29 -11.29 8.81
C ARG A 317 12.66 -12.01 7.52
N ASN A 318 13.83 -12.63 7.49
CA ASN A 318 14.16 -13.64 6.50
C ASN A 318 13.65 -14.99 7.02
N CYS A 319 13.01 -15.81 6.19
CA CYS A 319 12.50 -17.12 6.59
C CYS A 319 13.36 -18.24 6.00
N GLN A 320 13.63 -19.29 6.77
CA GLN A 320 14.42 -20.42 6.27
C GLN A 320 13.65 -21.29 5.25
N GLU A 321 12.35 -21.49 5.47
CA GLU A 321 11.48 -22.37 4.69
C GLU A 321 10.58 -21.61 3.69
N GLY A 322 10.62 -20.27 3.69
CA GLY A 322 9.79 -19.40 2.88
C GLY A 322 10.60 -18.35 2.13
N GLY A 323 9.92 -17.28 1.70
CA GLY A 323 10.58 -16.09 1.17
C GLY A 323 11.12 -15.20 2.30
N SER A 324 11.29 -13.92 2.01
CA SER A 324 11.65 -12.92 3.02
C SER A 324 10.66 -11.77 3.05
N LEU A 325 10.45 -11.20 4.24
CA LEU A 325 9.71 -9.94 4.41
C LEU A 325 10.69 -8.84 4.83
N THR A 326 11.00 -7.94 3.91
CA THR A 326 11.73 -6.71 4.22
C THR A 326 10.74 -5.58 4.46
N ILE A 327 10.92 -4.80 5.53
CA ILE A 327 10.17 -3.56 5.77
C ILE A 327 11.17 -2.43 5.93
N ILE A 328 11.07 -1.43 5.05
CA ILE A 328 11.79 -0.15 5.16
C ILE A 328 10.76 0.92 5.51
N GLY A 329 10.73 1.30 6.78
CA GLY A 329 9.81 2.30 7.28
C GLY A 329 10.49 3.63 7.56
N THR A 330 9.81 4.74 7.33
CA THR A 330 10.30 6.05 7.73
C THR A 330 9.88 6.37 9.17
N ALA A 331 10.76 7.02 9.92
CA ALA A 331 10.48 7.53 11.25
C ALA A 331 10.82 9.02 11.30
N LEU A 332 9.86 9.81 11.77
CA LEU A 332 10.03 11.25 11.93
C LEU A 332 10.72 11.55 13.26
N VAL A 333 11.75 12.38 13.20
CA VAL A 333 12.47 12.95 14.37
C VAL A 333 12.54 14.47 14.25
N ASP A 334 12.95 15.15 15.32
CA ASP A 334 13.09 16.61 15.38
C ASP A 334 11.81 17.36 14.93
N THR A 335 10.65 16.78 15.20
CA THR A 335 9.33 17.38 14.90
C THR A 335 8.89 18.37 15.97
N GLY A 336 9.59 18.40 17.11
CA GLY A 336 9.16 19.10 18.32
C GLY A 336 8.08 18.36 19.11
N SER A 337 7.67 17.16 18.69
CA SER A 337 6.68 16.35 19.38
C SER A 337 7.35 15.25 20.21
N ARG A 338 7.20 15.32 21.55
CA ARG A 338 7.65 14.25 22.46
C ARG A 338 7.04 12.88 22.15
N MET A 339 5.87 12.87 21.51
CA MET A 339 5.21 11.65 21.05
C MET A 339 6.03 10.96 19.97
N ASP A 340 6.57 11.73 19.01
CA ASP A 340 7.39 11.19 17.92
C ASP A 340 8.73 10.69 18.44
N ASP A 341 9.34 11.43 19.38
CA ASP A 341 10.59 11.02 20.03
C ASP A 341 10.41 9.67 20.75
N LEU A 342 9.30 9.51 21.50
CA LEU A 342 8.98 8.24 22.14
C LEU A 342 8.78 7.12 21.10
N ILE A 343 8.02 7.36 20.04
CA ILE A 343 7.81 6.36 18.98
C ILE A 343 9.16 5.94 18.40
N TYR A 344 10.03 6.88 18.04
CA TYR A 344 11.34 6.56 17.48
C TYR A 344 12.17 5.69 18.43
N GLU A 345 12.27 6.06 19.72
CA GLU A 345 13.03 5.28 20.70
C GLU A 345 12.48 3.86 20.89
N GLU A 346 11.15 3.70 20.91
CA GLU A 346 10.49 2.39 21.04
C GLU A 346 10.72 1.48 19.81
N PHE A 347 10.92 2.05 18.63
CA PHE A 347 11.16 1.32 17.38
C PHE A 347 12.63 1.08 17.09
N LYS A 348 13.53 1.91 17.62
CA LYS A 348 15.00 1.74 17.53
C LYS A 348 15.46 0.37 18.03
N GLY A 349 14.86 -0.12 19.12
CA GLY A 349 15.14 -1.47 19.65
C GLY A 349 14.63 -2.61 18.77
N THR A 350 13.62 -2.35 17.92
CA THR A 350 12.94 -3.35 17.08
C THR A 350 13.65 -3.52 15.72
N GLY A 351 14.18 -2.43 15.18
CA GLY A 351 14.91 -2.39 13.92
C GLY A 351 16.31 -2.99 14.00
N ASN A 352 16.84 -3.36 12.83
CA ASN A 352 18.23 -3.82 12.68
C ASN A 352 19.01 -3.05 11.61
N LEU A 353 18.41 -2.03 10.99
CA LEU A 353 19.07 -1.05 10.14
C LEU A 353 18.52 0.34 10.44
N GLU A 354 19.40 1.33 10.54
CA GLU A 354 19.06 2.74 10.69
C GLU A 354 19.79 3.56 9.62
N LEU A 355 19.03 4.35 8.85
CA LEU A 355 19.56 5.34 7.91
C LEU A 355 19.11 6.72 8.40
N HIS A 356 20.06 7.50 8.93
CA HIS A 356 19.80 8.83 9.49
C HIS A 356 19.95 9.90 8.41
N LEU A 357 18.93 10.72 8.24
CA LEU A 357 18.99 11.93 7.42
C LEU A 357 19.18 13.15 8.32
N ASP A 358 20.05 14.07 7.91
CA ASP A 358 20.36 15.29 8.67
C ASP A 358 19.80 16.53 7.96
N ARG A 359 19.01 17.31 8.70
CA ARG A 359 18.45 18.57 8.23
C ARG A 359 19.53 19.63 7.98
N HIS A 360 20.61 19.66 8.76
CA HIS A 360 21.69 20.62 8.58
C HIS A 360 22.41 20.44 7.23
N LEU A 361 22.59 19.19 6.79
CA LEU A 361 23.09 18.88 5.45
C LEU A 361 22.12 19.38 4.35
N ALA A 362 20.83 19.11 4.52
CA ALA A 362 19.80 19.53 3.57
C ALA A 362 19.68 21.06 3.46
N ASP A 363 19.73 21.78 4.59
CA ASP A 363 19.69 23.25 4.63
C ASP A 363 20.91 23.88 3.93
N ARG A 364 22.06 23.20 3.97
CA ARG A 364 23.28 23.53 3.21
C ARG A 364 23.29 23.04 1.76
N ARG A 365 22.19 22.40 1.30
CA ARG A 365 22.04 21.81 -0.04
C ARG A 365 23.01 20.67 -0.35
N ILE A 366 23.46 19.94 0.66
CA ILE A 366 24.28 18.73 0.50
C ILE A 366 23.31 17.54 0.40
N PHE A 367 23.23 16.95 -0.80
CA PHE A 367 22.40 15.78 -1.06
C PHE A 367 23.24 14.63 -1.64
N PRO A 368 22.94 13.37 -1.27
CA PRO A 368 21.94 12.97 -0.27
C PRO A 368 22.37 13.37 1.16
N SER A 369 21.41 13.81 1.97
CA SER A 369 21.63 14.34 3.32
C SER A 369 21.73 13.21 4.36
N ILE A 370 22.51 12.17 4.07
CA ILE A 370 22.71 11.01 4.95
C ILE A 370 23.82 11.33 5.97
N ASP A 371 23.53 11.12 7.25
CA ASP A 371 24.54 11.08 8.30
C ASP A 371 25.24 9.71 8.28
N ILE A 372 26.45 9.68 7.74
CA ILE A 372 27.22 8.45 7.55
C ILE A 372 27.65 7.82 8.87
N ALA A 373 27.89 8.63 9.90
CA ALA A 373 28.40 8.15 11.19
C ALA A 373 27.28 7.52 12.03
N ARG A 374 26.06 8.07 11.96
CA ARG A 374 24.89 7.54 12.67
C ARG A 374 24.22 6.37 11.95
N SER A 375 24.45 6.22 10.64
CA SER A 375 23.82 5.19 9.83
C SER A 375 24.57 3.86 9.86
N GLY A 376 23.84 2.75 9.89
CA GLY A 376 24.44 1.43 9.98
C GLY A 376 23.44 0.29 9.95
N THR A 377 23.97 -0.91 9.74
CA THR A 377 23.21 -2.16 9.75
C THR A 377 23.83 -3.14 10.76
N ARG A 378 23.00 -3.73 11.61
CA ARG A 378 23.45 -4.79 12.53
C ARG A 378 23.78 -6.04 11.73
N GLN A 379 24.89 -6.69 12.10
CA GLN A 379 25.40 -7.90 11.43
C GLN A 379 25.65 -7.70 9.92
N GLU A 380 26.22 -6.55 9.53
CA GLU A 380 26.56 -6.26 8.12
C GLU A 380 27.57 -7.27 7.54
N GLU A 381 28.33 -7.99 8.38
CA GLU A 381 29.21 -9.10 8.00
C GLU A 381 28.47 -10.31 7.38
N LEU A 382 27.15 -10.43 7.59
CA LEU A 382 26.33 -11.47 6.94
C LEU A 382 25.85 -11.06 5.55
N LEU A 383 25.96 -9.77 5.21
CA LEU A 383 25.51 -9.19 3.94
C LEU A 383 26.68 -8.93 2.99
N LEU A 384 27.80 -8.49 3.54
CA LEU A 384 28.99 -8.12 2.79
C LEU A 384 29.99 -9.28 2.70
N SER A 385 30.72 -9.36 1.59
CA SER A 385 31.84 -10.29 1.48
C SER A 385 32.96 -9.91 2.46
N GLU A 386 33.80 -10.86 2.88
CA GLU A 386 34.93 -10.57 3.78
C GLU A 386 35.88 -9.50 3.21
N LYS A 387 36.05 -9.50 1.87
CA LYS A 387 36.85 -8.51 1.16
C LYS A 387 36.22 -7.12 1.27
N ASP A 388 34.92 -7.01 1.01
CA ASP A 388 34.23 -5.73 1.03
C ASP A 388 34.09 -5.19 2.45
N LEU A 389 33.83 -6.06 3.42
CA LEU A 389 33.75 -5.68 4.83
C LEU A 389 35.05 -5.03 5.32
N LYS A 390 36.23 -5.56 4.95
CA LYS A 390 37.53 -4.95 5.29
C LYS A 390 37.69 -3.55 4.68
N LYS A 391 37.24 -3.36 3.43
CA LYS A 391 37.30 -2.07 2.75
C LYS A 391 36.30 -1.07 3.33
N VAL A 392 35.06 -1.47 3.56
CA VAL A 392 34.01 -0.66 4.21
C VAL A 392 34.45 -0.26 5.63
N SER A 393 35.07 -1.17 6.39
CA SER A 393 35.63 -0.86 7.70
C SER A 393 36.75 0.18 7.63
N THR A 394 37.60 0.10 6.60
CA THR A 394 38.65 1.10 6.35
C THR A 394 38.05 2.45 5.96
N MET A 395 37.07 2.45 5.07
CA MET A 395 36.30 3.62 4.68
C MET A 395 35.69 4.30 5.91
N ARG A 396 35.01 3.56 6.80
CA ARG A 396 34.44 4.11 8.04
C ARG A 396 35.49 4.77 8.92
N ARG A 397 36.65 4.12 9.13
CA ARG A 397 37.77 4.71 9.90
C ARG A 397 38.28 6.02 9.28
N MET A 398 38.40 6.07 7.95
CA MET A 398 38.82 7.29 7.26
C MET A 398 37.81 8.42 7.42
N ILE A 399 36.51 8.11 7.36
CA ILE A 399 35.44 9.09 7.56
C ILE A 399 35.43 9.61 9.01
N ASP A 400 35.70 8.75 10.00
CA ASP A 400 35.75 9.14 11.40
C ASP A 400 36.88 10.14 11.70
N MET A 401 37.97 10.11 10.93
CA MET A 401 39.05 11.10 11.02
C MET A 401 38.67 12.48 10.51
N LEU A 402 37.60 12.61 9.71
CA LEU A 402 37.11 13.89 9.21
C LEU A 402 36.26 14.62 10.26
N GLY A 403 36.23 15.95 10.15
CA GLY A 403 35.37 16.80 10.97
C GLY A 403 33.88 16.50 10.73
N PRO A 404 33.03 16.48 11.77
CA PRO A 404 31.61 16.10 11.65
C PRO A 404 30.84 16.80 10.53
N GLU A 405 31.10 18.10 10.32
CA GLU A 405 30.39 18.92 9.32
C GLU A 405 30.83 18.70 7.86
N GLU A 406 31.97 18.03 7.65
CA GLU A 406 32.57 17.84 6.32
C GLU A 406 32.49 16.39 5.84
N ARG A 407 32.21 15.44 6.74
CA ARG A 407 32.16 13.99 6.47
C ARG A 407 31.33 13.66 5.23
N THR A 408 30.06 14.04 5.25
CA THR A 408 29.14 13.72 4.15
C THR A 408 29.50 14.46 2.86
N SER A 409 29.89 15.75 2.94
CA SER A 409 30.27 16.50 1.74
C SER A 409 31.50 15.92 1.04
N ILE A 410 32.55 15.58 1.80
CA ILE A 410 33.77 14.98 1.25
C ILE A 410 33.46 13.59 0.70
N PHE A 411 32.63 12.81 1.41
CA PHE A 411 32.23 11.49 0.95
C PHE A 411 31.50 11.55 -0.40
N VAL A 412 30.50 12.43 -0.51
CA VAL A 412 29.73 12.64 -1.74
C VAL A 412 30.65 13.09 -2.89
N GLU A 413 31.57 14.04 -2.63
CA GLU A 413 32.54 14.52 -3.63
C GLU A 413 33.51 13.42 -4.10
N ARG A 414 33.88 12.49 -3.22
CA ARG A 414 34.75 11.37 -3.57
C ARG A 414 33.99 10.28 -4.31
N LEU A 415 32.77 9.97 -3.87
CA LEU A 415 31.92 8.96 -4.50
C LEU A 415 31.55 9.34 -5.93
N SER A 416 31.28 10.63 -6.19
CA SER A 416 30.95 11.14 -7.53
C SER A 416 32.11 11.12 -8.53
N LYS A 417 33.35 10.83 -8.10
CA LYS A 417 34.52 10.68 -8.99
C LYS A 417 34.69 9.26 -9.53
N THR A 418 33.77 8.36 -9.22
CA THR A 418 33.83 6.94 -9.59
C THR A 418 32.47 6.47 -10.06
N ASP A 419 32.41 5.48 -10.94
CA ASP A 419 31.15 5.04 -11.52
C ASP A 419 30.49 3.95 -10.66
N THR A 420 31.29 3.19 -9.90
CA THR A 420 30.80 2.08 -9.07
C THR A 420 31.34 2.11 -7.65
N ASN A 421 30.65 1.41 -6.74
CA ASN A 421 31.11 1.25 -5.36
C ASN A 421 32.38 0.41 -5.25
N GLU A 422 32.59 -0.53 -6.16
CA GLU A 422 33.82 -1.35 -6.21
C GLU A 422 35.04 -0.48 -6.52
N GLU A 423 34.94 0.36 -7.56
CA GLU A 423 35.99 1.32 -7.93
C GLU A 423 36.28 2.31 -6.81
N PHE A 424 35.23 2.84 -6.17
CA PHE A 424 35.37 3.72 -5.01
C PHE A 424 36.17 3.05 -3.88
N LEU A 425 35.78 1.84 -3.48
CA LEU A 425 36.45 1.11 -2.41
C LEU A 425 37.89 0.70 -2.78
N ASP A 426 38.16 0.40 -4.05
CA ASP A 426 39.52 0.09 -4.54
C ASP A 426 40.43 1.34 -4.57
N ALA A 427 39.87 2.52 -4.80
CA ALA A 427 40.63 3.78 -4.78
C ALA A 427 41.10 4.15 -3.36
N LEU A 428 40.36 3.78 -2.31
CA LEU A 428 40.70 4.06 -0.91
C LEU A 428 41.94 3.28 -0.42
N GLY A 429 42.20 2.09 -0.98
CA GLY A 429 43.33 1.25 -0.60
C GLY A 429 44.67 1.65 -1.24
N LYS A 430 44.69 2.65 -2.13
CA LYS A 430 45.87 3.10 -2.87
C LYS A 430 46.47 4.42 -2.34
N GLY A 431 45.97 4.92 -1.22
CA GLY A 431 46.35 6.20 -0.60
C GLY A 431 47.25 6.06 0.62
#